data_AF-A0A820MFW3-F1
#
_entry.id   AF-A0A820MFW3-F1
#
_cell.length_a   1.000
_cell.length_b   1.000
_cell.length_c   1.000
_cell.angle_alpha   90.00
_cell.angle_beta   90.00
_cell.angle_gamma   90.00
#
_symmetry.space_group_name_H-M   'P 1'
#
loop_
_entity.id
_entity.type
_entity.pdbx_description
1 polymer ?
#
loop_
_entity_poly.entity_id
_entity_poly.type
_entity_poly.pdbx_seq_one_letter_code
_entity_poly.pdbx_strand_id
1 'polypeptide(L)' 'RTKKPGRLNPIPTPKGPFQLIGIDYCGPFKPTPHGNQYVLCVTDYFTRWIIAIALPDCSAQTTAPA' A
#
# COMPACT_ATOMS: atom_id res chain seq x y z
N ARG A 1 14.04 -14.04 -18.27
CA ARG A 1 13.66 -14.85 -17.08
C ARG A 1 12.35 -15.59 -17.38
N THR A 2 12.41 -16.81 -17.89
CA THR A 2 11.25 -17.65 -18.28
C THR A 2 10.96 -18.71 -17.20
N LYS A 3 10.56 -18.27 -16.00
CA LYS A 3 10.10 -19.18 -14.95
C LYS A 3 8.59 -19.37 -15.09
N LYS A 4 8.10 -20.62 -15.11
CA LYS A 4 6.66 -20.90 -15.04
C LYS A 4 6.07 -20.20 -13.79
N PRO A 5 4.97 -19.42 -13.92
CA PRO A 5 4.33 -18.79 -12.76
C PRO A 5 3.96 -19.83 -11.69
N GLY A 6 4.12 -19.47 -10.42
CA GLY A 6 3.65 -20.28 -9.30
C GLY A 6 2.13 -20.26 -9.18
N ARG A 7 1.56 -21.13 -8.33
CA ARG A 7 0.14 -21.07 -7.96
C ARG A 7 -0.09 -19.90 -6.98
N LEU A 8 -1.21 -19.18 -7.14
CA LEU A 8 -1.64 -18.15 -6.19
C LEU A 8 -2.24 -18.84 -4.96
N ASN A 9 -1.92 -18.32 -3.76
CA ASN A 9 -2.54 -18.74 -2.51
C ASN A 9 -3.38 -17.57 -1.99
N PRO A 10 -4.69 -17.77 -1.70
CA PRO A 10 -5.52 -16.72 -1.12
C PRO A 10 -5.01 -16.29 0.26
N ILE A 11 -5.19 -15.01 0.57
CA ILE A 11 -4.97 -14.47 1.91
C ILE A 11 -6.21 -14.80 2.76
N PRO A 12 -6.08 -15.52 3.89
CA PRO A 12 -7.21 -15.79 4.77
C PRO A 12 -7.84 -14.50 5.30
N THR A 13 -9.17 -14.47 5.39
CA THR A 13 -9.88 -13.31 5.96
C THR A 13 -9.58 -13.22 7.46
N PRO A 14 -9.15 -12.04 7.97
CA PRO A 14 -8.96 -11.84 9.40
C PRO A 14 -10.28 -11.95 10.18
N LYS A 15 -10.21 -12.14 11.50
CA LYS A 15 -11.39 -12.29 12.38
C LYS A 15 -11.83 -10.98 13.05
N GLY A 16 -11.04 -9.92 12.92
CA GLY A 16 -11.36 -8.62 13.48
C GLY A 16 -10.52 -7.49 12.88
N PRO A 17 -10.87 -6.23 13.17
CA PRO A 17 -10.15 -5.06 12.67
C PRO A 17 -8.68 -5.07 13.08
N PHE A 18 -7.82 -4.54 12.22
CA PHE A 18 -6.39 -4.33 12.45
C PHE A 18 -5.56 -5.61 12.65
N GLN A 19 -6.13 -6.80 12.43
CA GLN A 19 -5.39 -8.06 12.48
C GLN A 19 -4.48 -8.29 11.26
N LEU A 20 -4.84 -7.72 10.11
CA LEU A 20 -4.04 -7.77 8.89
C LEU A 20 -4.19 -6.45 8.14
N ILE A 21 -3.06 -5.76 7.95
CA ILE A 21 -2.98 -4.50 7.22
C ILE A 21 -2.20 -4.71 5.92
N GLY A 22 -2.77 -4.27 4.81
CA GLY A 22 -2.07 -4.11 3.54
C GLY A 22 -1.52 -2.71 3.43
N ILE A 23 -0.24 -2.59 3.11
CA ILE A 23 0.40 -1.31 2.85
C ILE A 23 1.06 -1.43 1.48
N ASP A 24 0.72 -0.53 0.56
CA ASP A 24 1.32 -0.51 -0.77
C ASP A 24 1.38 0.92 -1.34
N TYR A 25 2.30 1.11 -2.28
CA TYR A 25 2.47 2.36 -3.00
C TYR A 25 1.88 2.26 -4.39
N CYS A 26 1.11 3.28 -4.78
CA CYS A 26 0.70 3.49 -6.16
C CYS A 26 1.46 4.70 -6.74
N GLY A 27 2.07 4.53 -7.91
CA GLY A 27 2.80 5.59 -8.62
C GLY A 27 4.04 5.08 -9.36
N PRO A 28 4.90 5.97 -9.85
CA PRO A 28 4.75 7.42 -9.80
C PRO A 28 3.62 7.92 -10.71
N PHE A 29 2.84 8.88 -10.21
CA PHE A 29 1.86 9.65 -10.97
C PHE A 29 2.45 10.99 -11.41
N LYS A 30 1.69 11.77 -12.20
CA LYS A 30 2.07 13.16 -12.49
C LYS A 30 2.20 13.93 -11.18
N PRO A 31 3.30 14.68 -10.98
CA PRO A 31 3.48 15.48 -9.77
C PRO A 31 2.31 16.46 -9.57
N THR A 32 1.80 16.50 -8.35
CA THR A 32 0.89 17.57 -7.91
C THR A 32 1.67 18.88 -7.72
N PRO A 33 1.00 20.05 -7.57
CA PRO A 33 1.67 21.31 -7.23
C PRO A 33 2.53 21.26 -5.96
N HIS A 34 2.21 20.34 -5.04
CA HIS A 34 2.96 20.12 -3.79
C HIS A 34 4.10 19.10 -3.94
N GLY A 35 4.38 18.62 -5.16
CA GLY A 35 5.45 17.65 -5.42
C GLY A 35 5.08 16.19 -5.14
N ASN A 36 3.86 15.90 -4.65
CA ASN A 36 3.41 14.52 -4.42
C ASN A 36 3.28 13.76 -5.74
N GLN A 37 3.85 12.56 -5.79
CA GLN A 37 3.87 11.68 -6.96
C GLN A 37 3.36 10.27 -6.64
N TYR A 38 3.15 9.96 -5.36
CA TYR A 38 2.75 8.64 -4.91
C TYR A 38 1.53 8.71 -4.01
N VAL A 39 0.80 7.60 -3.94
CA VAL A 39 -0.25 7.37 -2.95
C VAL A 39 0.13 6.15 -2.13
N LEU A 40 0.31 6.32 -0.82
CA LEU A 40 0.44 5.23 0.14
C LEU A 40 -0.97 4.77 0.55
N CYS A 41 -1.32 3.56 0.17
CA CYS A 41 -2.58 2.93 0.48
C CYS A 41 -2.42 2.00 1.68
N VAL A 42 -3.10 2.30 2.79
CA VAL A 42 -3.16 1.46 3.99
C VAL A 42 -4.55 0.89 4.11
N THR A 43 -4.70 -0.43 4.07
CA THR A 43 -5.99 -1.12 4.06
C THR A 43 -6.10 -2.10 5.21
N ASP A 44 -7.14 -1.98 6.03
CA ASP A 44 -7.54 -3.05 6.95
C ASP A 44 -8.31 -4.14 6.20
N TYR A 45 -7.77 -5.36 6.17
CA TYR A 45 -8.35 -6.45 5.38
C TYR A 45 -9.69 -6.96 5.93
N PHE A 46 -9.98 -6.73 7.22
CA PHE A 46 -11.25 -7.13 7.83
C PHE A 46 -12.38 -6.17 7.45
N THR A 47 -12.24 -4.89 7.76
CA THR A 47 -13.26 -3.87 7.51
C THR A 47 -13.29 -3.36 6.07
N ARG A 48 -12.23 -3.62 5.29
CA ARG A 48 -11.97 -3.01 3.98
C ARG A 48 -11.84 -1.48 4.05
N TRP A 49 -11.58 -0.94 5.23
CA TRP A 49 -11.33 0.48 5.41
C TRP A 49 -9.94 0.85 4.87
N ILE A 50 -9.89 1.96 4.12
CA ILE A 50 -8.71 2.40 3.37
C ILE A 50 -8.34 3.82 3.80
N ILE A 51 -7.05 4.03 4.05
CA ILE A 51 -6.42 5.35 4.09
C ILE A 51 -5.56 5.49 2.84
N ALA A 52 -5.71 6.61 2.14
CA ALA A 52 -4.87 7.00 1.00
C ALA A 52 -4.12 8.29 1.33
N ILE A 53 -2.79 8.24 1.32
CA ILE A 53 -1.92 9.36 1.72
C ILE A 53 -1.06 9.77 0.52
N ALA A 54 -1.10 11.05 0.11
CA ALA A 54 -0.26 11.57 -0.96
C ALA A 54 1.16 11.84 -0.45
N LEU A 55 2.17 11.29 -1.13
CA LEU A 55 3.58 11.42 -0.74
C LEU A 55 4.49 11.80 -1.94
N PRO A 56 5.61 12.50 -1.70
CA PRO A 56 6.56 12.90 -2.75
C PRO A 56 7.44 11.74 -3.24
N ASP A 57 7.70 10.75 -2.39
CA ASP A 57 8.53 9.57 -2.67
C ASP A 57 8.04 8.33 -1.88
N CYS A 58 8.71 7.19 -2.07
CA CYS A 58 8.44 5.94 -1.35
C CYS A 58 9.50 5.62 -0.27
N SER A 59 10.17 6.62 0.29
CA SER A 59 11.21 6.39 1.30
C SER A 59 10.61 5.93 2.64
N ALA A 60 11.41 5.25 3.45
CA ALA A 60 11.01 4.85 4.80
C ALA A 60 10.70 6.09 5.67
N GLN A 61 11.47 7.17 5.49
CA GLN A 61 11.31 8.41 6.26
C GLN A 61 9.98 9.10 5.97
N THR A 62 9.52 9.12 4.71
CA THR A 62 8.21 9.67 4.33
C THR A 62 7.06 8.75 4.71
N THR A 63 7.28 7.42 4.73
CA THR A 63 6.30 6.42 5.18
C THR A 63 6.07 6.48 6.69
N ALA A 64 7.14 6.55 7.47
CA ALA A 64 7.14 6.44 8.92
C ALA A 64 8.17 7.43 9.50
N PRO A 65 7.79 8.71 9.67
CA PRO A 65 8.63 9.69 10.35
C PRO A 65 8.84 9.28 11.82
N ALA A 66 9.98 9.70 12.38
CA ALA A 66 10.34 9.44 13.78
C ALA A 66 9.41 10.16 14.78
#